data_AF-A0AAW0K8E6-F1
#
_entry.id   AF-A0AAW0K8E6-F1
#
_cell.length_a   1.000
_cell.length_b   1.000
_cell.length_c   1.000
_cell.angle_alpha   90.00
_cell.angle_beta   90.00
_cell.angle_gamma   90.00
#
_symmetry.space_group_name_H-M   'P 1'
#
loop_
_entity.id
_entity.type
_entity.pdbx_description
1 polymer ?
#
loop_
_entity_poly.entity_id
_entity_poly.type
_entity_poly.pdbx_seq_one_letter_code
_entity_poly.pdbx_strand_id
1 'polypeptide(L)' 'MGYPFSFGEDDKGVVKNIINLCSFENMKSLEVNKSGITQFRANELATKNDAFFRKGKVGDWNNCLTLEMAMQLDQITK' A
#
# COMPACT_ATOMS: atom_id res chain seq x y z
N MET A 1 -1.81 12.33 -14.01
CA MET A 1 -1.99 13.45 -13.05
C MET A 1 -1.61 14.73 -13.75
N GLY A 2 -2.52 15.72 -13.84
CA GLY A 2 -2.35 16.98 -14.59
C GLY A 2 -2.18 18.23 -13.71
N TYR A 3 -1.74 18.04 -12.47
CA TYR A 3 -1.60 19.10 -11.46
C TYR A 3 -0.17 19.06 -10.89
N PRO A 4 0.78 19.80 -11.50
CA PRO A 4 2.14 19.86 -11.00
C PRO A 4 2.20 20.67 -9.71
N PHE A 5 3.11 20.29 -8.82
CA PHE A 5 3.41 21.12 -7.65
C PHE A 5 4.11 22.41 -8.09
N SER A 6 3.72 23.52 -7.48
CA SER A 6 4.43 24.78 -7.59
C SER A 6 5.67 24.80 -6.68
N PHE A 7 6.65 25.64 -7.03
CA PHE A 7 7.83 25.85 -6.17
C PHE A 7 7.46 26.27 -4.75
N GLY A 8 6.43 27.10 -4.58
CA GLY A 8 5.96 27.53 -3.26
C GLY A 8 5.32 26.40 -2.44
N GLU A 9 4.73 25.40 -3.08
CA GLU A 9 4.23 24.20 -2.39
C GLU A 9 5.39 23.28 -1.97
N ASP A 10 6.40 23.14 -2.83
CA ASP A 10 7.57 22.34 -2.54
C ASP A 10 8.40 22.93 -1.39
N ASP A 11 8.63 24.26 -1.40
CA ASP A 11 9.31 24.99 -0.31
C ASP A 11 8.55 24.89 1.02
N LYS A 12 7.22 24.88 0.97
CA LYS A 12 6.35 24.63 2.14
C LYS A 12 6.30 23.16 2.57
N GLY A 13 7.01 22.27 1.87
CA GLY A 13 7.08 20.85 2.18
C GLY A 13 5.78 20.08 1.90
N VAL A 14 4.89 20.61 1.04
CA VAL A 14 3.61 19.97 0.71
C VAL A 14 3.82 18.55 0.17
N VAL A 15 4.82 18.36 -0.68
CA VAL A 15 5.18 17.04 -1.23
C VAL A 15 5.51 16.06 -0.11
N LYS A 16 6.36 16.46 0.84
CA LYS A 16 6.75 15.63 1.99
C LYS A 16 5.54 15.31 2.88
N ASN A 17 4.64 16.27 3.08
CA ASN A 17 3.42 16.06 3.86
C ASN A 17 2.48 15.05 3.20
N ILE A 18 2.32 15.10 1.87
CA ILE A 18 1.55 14.12 1.12
C ILE A 18 2.19 12.74 1.21
N ILE A 19 3.51 12.64 1.03
CA ILE A 19 4.24 11.37 1.18
C ILE A 19 4.02 10.78 2.57
N ASN A 20 4.11 11.60 3.63
CA ASN A 20 3.91 11.14 4.99
C ASN A 20 2.46 10.70 5.25
N LEU A 21 1.48 11.51 4.80
CA LEU A 21 0.06 11.22 4.91
C LEU A 21 -0.29 9.88 4.24
N CYS A 22 0.22 9.67 3.03
CA CYS A 22 -0.02 8.46 2.25
C CYS A 22 0.98 7.33 2.55
N SER A 23 1.90 7.51 3.50
CA SER A 23 2.89 6.49 3.83
C SER A 23 2.19 5.23 4.35
N PHE A 24 2.79 4.06 4.06
CA PHE A 24 2.22 2.79 4.50
C PHE A 24 2.03 2.74 6.02
N GLU A 25 3.03 3.20 6.78
CA GLU A 25 2.98 3.23 8.24
C GLU A 25 1.87 4.16 8.76
N ASN A 26 1.76 5.38 8.23
CA ASN A 26 0.70 6.30 8.63
C ASN A 26 -0.69 5.71 8.32
N MET A 27 -0.91 5.28 7.09
CA MET A 27 -2.20 4.74 6.66
C MET A 27 -2.59 3.49 7.44
N LYS A 28 -1.66 2.54 7.65
CA LYS A 28 -1.90 1.33 8.44
C LYS A 28 -2.22 1.64 9.92
N SER A 29 -1.68 2.73 10.46
CA SER A 29 -1.89 3.12 11.85
C SER A 29 -3.26 3.75 12.15
N LEU A 30 -3.98 4.22 11.13
CA LEU A 30 -5.30 4.85 11.29
C LEU A 30 -6.35 3.85 11.78
N GLU A 31 -7.18 4.24 12.74
CA GLU A 31 -8.18 3.35 13.34
C GLU A 31 -9.19 2.79 12.31
N VAL A 32 -9.58 3.59 11.32
CA VAL A 32 -10.44 3.15 10.22
C VAL A 32 -9.81 1.99 9.42
N ASN A 33 -8.48 1.92 9.36
CA ASN A 33 -7.75 0.87 8.64
C ASN A 33 -7.41 -0.34 9.51
N LYS A 34 -7.52 -0.23 10.84
CA LYS A 34 -7.31 -1.36 11.77
C LYS A 34 -8.60 -2.11 12.09
N SER A 35 -9.70 -1.40 12.26
CA SER A 35 -10.96 -1.97 12.77
C SER A 35 -12.17 -1.72 11.86
N GLY A 36 -12.04 -0.82 10.88
CA GLY A 36 -13.11 -0.54 9.94
C GLY A 36 -13.44 -1.73 9.03
N ILE A 37 -14.61 -1.67 8.42
CA ILE A 37 -15.11 -2.66 7.47
C ILE A 37 -15.51 -1.92 6.20
N THR A 38 -14.99 -2.35 5.05
CA THR A 38 -15.39 -1.87 3.74
C THR A 38 -16.43 -2.81 3.15
N GLN A 39 -17.62 -2.30 2.88
CA GLN A 39 -18.63 -2.97 2.09
C GLN A 39 -18.53 -2.49 0.64
N PHE A 40 -18.13 -3.38 -0.27
CA PHE A 40 -17.89 -3.02 -1.66
C PHE A 40 -19.20 -2.78 -2.44
N ARG A 41 -20.18 -3.67 -2.26
CA ARG A 41 -21.55 -3.52 -2.77
C ARG A 41 -22.54 -4.09 -1.76
N ALA A 42 -23.81 -3.70 -1.91
CA ALA A 42 -24.89 -4.10 -1.01
C ALA A 42 -24.98 -5.63 -0.78
N ASN A 43 -24.61 -6.43 -1.78
CA ASN A 43 -24.67 -7.90 -1.75
C ASN A 43 -23.29 -8.58 -1.78
N GLU A 44 -22.20 -7.81 -1.60
CA GLU A 44 -20.83 -8.35 -1.59
C GLU A 44 -20.31 -8.53 -0.16
N LEU A 45 -19.35 -9.45 -0.03
CA LEU A 45 -18.68 -9.73 1.23
C LEU A 45 -17.97 -8.49 1.76
N ALA A 46 -18.39 -8.05 2.95
CA ALA A 46 -17.72 -6.99 3.68
C ALA A 46 -16.32 -7.47 4.10
N THR A 47 -15.32 -6.62 3.95
CA THR A 47 -13.91 -6.94 4.26
C THR A 47 -13.41 -6.02 5.35
N LYS A 48 -12.73 -6.58 6.36
CA LYS A 48 -12.03 -5.77 7.36
C LYS A 48 -10.90 -4.99 6.70
N ASN A 49 -10.74 -3.73 7.08
CA ASN A 49 -9.79 -2.84 6.42
C ASN A 49 -8.32 -3.22 6.73
N ASP A 50 -8.07 -3.93 7.82
CA ASP A 50 -6.73 -4.42 8.17
C ASP A 50 -6.15 -5.37 7.12
N ALA A 51 -7.02 -6.08 6.39
CA ALA A 51 -6.65 -6.96 5.29
C ALA A 51 -5.89 -6.23 4.16
N PHE A 52 -6.13 -4.93 3.95
CA PHE A 52 -5.41 -4.14 2.93
C PHE A 52 -3.98 -3.77 3.37
N PHE A 53 -3.65 -3.83 4.66
CA PHE A 53 -2.40 -3.31 5.22
C PHE A 53 -1.57 -4.39 5.93
N ARG A 54 -1.03 -5.34 5.16
CA ARG A 54 -0.24 -6.49 5.68
C ARG A 54 1.17 -6.10 6.19
N LYS A 55 2.24 -6.39 5.45
CA LYS A 55 3.62 -6.06 5.87
C LYS A 55 4.21 -4.84 5.17
N GLY A 56 3.80 -4.53 3.95
CA GLY A 56 4.33 -3.39 3.18
C GLY A 56 5.83 -3.46 2.90
N LYS A 57 6.40 -4.68 2.81
CA LYS A 57 7.85 -4.89 2.66
C LYS A 57 8.21 -5.55 1.33
N VAL A 58 9.26 -5.03 0.71
CA VAL A 58 9.91 -5.66 -0.46
C VAL A 58 10.61 -6.94 0.00
N GLY A 59 10.55 -7.99 -0.83
CA GLY A 59 11.25 -9.27 -0.59
C GLY A 59 10.49 -10.28 0.28
N ASP A 60 9.32 -9.93 0.80
CA ASP A 60 8.55 -10.80 1.70
C ASP A 60 7.99 -12.08 1.03
N TRP A 61 8.08 -12.18 -0.30
CA TRP A 61 7.73 -13.39 -1.06
C TRP A 61 8.53 -14.62 -0.60
N ASN A 62 9.76 -14.42 -0.09
CA ASN A 62 10.64 -15.49 0.39
C ASN A 62 10.09 -16.26 1.60
N ASN A 63 9.09 -15.71 2.29
CA ASN A 63 8.38 -16.39 3.38
C ASN A 63 7.28 -17.33 2.87
N CYS A 64 6.96 -17.28 1.57
CA CYS A 64 5.86 -18.03 0.97
C CYS A 64 6.31 -18.94 -0.17
N LEU A 65 7.36 -18.58 -0.92
CA LEU A 65 7.84 -19.34 -2.07
C LEU A 65 9.14 -20.07 -1.76
N THR A 66 9.30 -21.26 -2.33
CA THR A 66 10.61 -21.92 -2.40
C THR A 66 11.50 -21.23 -3.42
N LEU A 67 12.81 -21.49 -3.34
CA LEU A 67 13.78 -20.97 -4.31
C LEU A 67 13.43 -21.38 -5.74
N GLU A 68 13.00 -22.62 -5.94
CA GLU A 68 12.61 -23.14 -7.26
C GLU A 68 11.43 -22.36 -7.85
N MET A 69 10.37 -22.13 -7.07
CA MET A 69 9.19 -21.36 -7.50
C MET A 69 9.57 -19.93 -7.90
N ALA A 70 10.44 -19.28 -7.12
CA ALA A 70 10.92 -17.94 -7.42
C ALA A 70 11.75 -17.90 -8.71
N MET A 71 12.65 -18.86 -8.90
CA MET A 71 13.45 -18.98 -10.12
C MET A 71 12.58 -19.20 -11.36
N GLN A 72 11.51 -19.99 -11.25
CA GLN A 72 10.55 -20.17 -12.35
C GLN A 72 9.86 -18.85 -12.72
N LEU A 73 9.43 -18.04 -11.72
CA LEU A 73 8.84 -16.72 -11.98
C LEU A 73 9.84 -15.72 -12.58
N ASP A 74 11.10 -15.75 -12.13
CA ASP A 74 12.17 -14.90 -12.68
C ASP A 74 12.46 -15.23 -14.15
N GLN A 75 12.32 -16.50 -14.57
CA GLN A 75 12.47 -16.88 -15.98
C GLN A 75 11.33 -16.37 -16.86
N ILE A 76 10.12 -16.24 -16.31
CA ILE A 76 8.93 -15.78 -17.05
C ILE A 76 8.93 -14.24 -17.19
N THR A 77 9.47 -13.53 -16.21
CA THR A 77 9.37 -12.06 -16.11
C THR A 77 10.62 -11.32 -16.63
N LYS A 78 11.66 -12.05 -17.04
CA LYS A 78 12.81 -11.51 -17.78
C LYS A 78 12.46 -11.17 -19.23
#